data_AF-J7JU48-F1
#
_entry.id   AF-J7JU48-F1
#
_cell.length_a   1.000
_cell.length_b   1.000
_cell.length_c   1.000
_cell.angle_alpha   90.00
_cell.angle_beta   90.00
_cell.angle_gamma   90.00
#
_symmetry.space_group_name_H-M   'P 1'
#
loop_
_entity.id
_entity.type
_entity.pdbx_description
1 polymer ?
#
loop_
_entity_poly.entity_id
_entity_poly.type
_entity_poly.pdbx_seq_one_letter_code
_entity_poly.pdbx_strand_id
1 'polypeptide(L)'
;KSVAKIQTSTMAFKQMEQVSQFLKACERYGIAAADLFQTVDLWEGKDMATVQRTLMNLGGLAVTKDDGCFRGDPNWFPKKSMENRRAFSQDKLKEGQSVIGLQMGTNKGASQSGMTGYGMPRQIL
;
A
#
# COMPACT_ATOMS: atom_id res chain seq x y z
N LYS A 1 7.14 -14.86 12.14
CA LYS A 1 7.38 -16.31 12.35
C LYS A 1 6.24 -17.08 11.71
N SER A 2 6.54 -18.02 10.82
CA SER A 2 5.58 -18.87 10.11
C SER A 2 4.92 -19.90 11.04
N VAL A 3 3.86 -20.55 10.57
CA VAL A 3 3.16 -21.62 11.30
C VAL A 3 4.10 -22.82 11.46
N ALA A 4 4.39 -23.21 12.71
CA ALA A 4 5.42 -24.21 13.02
C ALA A 4 4.96 -25.67 12.79
N LYS A 5 3.65 -25.94 12.92
CA LYS A 5 3.10 -27.30 12.81
C LYS A 5 1.87 -27.29 11.91
N ILE A 6 1.92 -28.11 10.86
CA ILE A 6 0.82 -28.32 9.91
C ILE A 6 0.25 -29.69 10.22
N GLN A 7 -1.00 -29.75 10.70
CA GLN A 7 -1.69 -31.01 10.98
C GLN A 7 -2.86 -31.17 10.02
N THR A 8 -2.88 -32.27 9.28
CA THR A 8 -4.00 -32.65 8.41
C THR A 8 -5.01 -33.45 9.21
N SER A 9 -6.16 -32.85 9.51
CA SER A 9 -7.28 -33.48 10.20
C SER A 9 -8.55 -33.30 9.37
N THR A 10 -9.44 -34.28 9.41
CA THR A 10 -10.78 -34.22 8.79
C THR A 10 -11.79 -33.48 9.68
N MET A 11 -11.44 -33.17 10.92
CA MET A 11 -12.32 -32.42 11.83
C MET A 11 -12.42 -30.95 11.43
N ALA A 12 -13.64 -30.46 11.18
CA ALA A 12 -13.91 -29.09 10.75
C ALA A 12 -13.29 -28.03 11.69
N PHE A 13 -13.39 -28.22 13.01
CA PHE A 13 -12.77 -27.32 14.00
C PHE A 13 -11.25 -27.20 13.81
N LYS A 14 -10.57 -28.31 13.50
CA LYS A 14 -9.12 -28.32 13.30
C LYS A 14 -8.71 -27.61 12.00
N GLN A 15 -9.52 -27.74 10.95
CA GLN A 15 -9.31 -27.03 9.69
C GLN A 15 -9.50 -25.52 9.88
N MET A 16 -10.56 -25.11 10.58
CA MET A 16 -10.81 -23.70 10.93
C MET A 16 -9.68 -23.11 11.80
N GLU A 17 -9.18 -23.87 12.77
CA GLU A 17 -8.03 -23.47 13.60
C GLU A 17 -6.78 -23.25 12.74
N GLN A 18 -6.53 -24.10 11.74
CA GLN A 18 -5.38 -23.98 10.84
C GLN A 18 -5.43 -22.72 9.97
N VAL A 19 -6.62 -22.37 9.46
CA VAL A 19 -6.84 -21.12 8.73
C VAL A 19 -6.56 -19.92 9.65
N SER A 20 -7.02 -19.96 10.90
CA SER A 20 -6.74 -18.89 11.88
C SER A 20 -5.24 -18.74 12.16
N GLN A 21 -4.49 -19.85 12.22
CA GLN A 21 -3.03 -19.80 12.40
C GLN A 21 -2.32 -19.11 11.22
N PHE A 22 -2.79 -19.35 9.98
CA PHE A 22 -2.30 -18.64 8.80
C PHE A 22 -2.57 -17.13 8.89
N LEU A 23 -3.80 -16.73 9.23
CA LEU A 23 -4.18 -15.32 9.35
C LEU A 23 -3.31 -14.57 10.37
N LYS A 24 -3.06 -15.18 11.54
CA LYS A 24 -2.15 -14.64 12.57
C LYS A 24 -0.71 -14.49 12.06
N ALA A 25 -0.25 -15.39 11.19
CA ALA A 25 1.08 -15.29 10.60
C ALA A 25 1.14 -14.15 9.56
N CYS A 26 0.08 -13.98 8.76
CA CYS A 26 -0.04 -12.89 7.78
C CYS A 26 -0.08 -11.50 8.42
N GLU A 27 -0.84 -11.35 9.51
CA GLU A 27 -0.87 -10.11 10.30
C GLU A 27 0.52 -9.75 10.81
N ARG A 28 1.23 -10.72 11.43
CA ARG A 28 2.62 -10.53 11.90
C ARG A 28 3.61 -10.30 10.77
N TYR A 29 3.30 -10.75 9.56
CA TYR A 29 4.13 -10.48 8.39
C TYR A 29 3.95 -9.02 7.91
N GLY A 30 2.90 -8.32 8.32
CA GLY A 30 2.68 -6.91 8.02
C GLY A 30 1.51 -6.63 7.09
N ILE A 31 0.60 -7.59 6.90
CA ILE A 31 -0.69 -7.33 6.26
C ILE A 31 -1.60 -6.63 7.28
N ALA A 32 -2.27 -5.57 6.86
CA ALA A 32 -3.23 -4.86 7.70
C ALA A 32 -4.42 -5.77 8.04
N ALA A 33 -4.94 -5.67 9.27
CA ALA A 33 -6.06 -6.51 9.71
C ALA A 33 -7.33 -6.33 8.84
N ALA A 34 -7.51 -5.15 8.26
CA ALA A 34 -8.61 -4.86 7.33
C ALA A 34 -8.49 -5.60 5.97
N ASP A 35 -7.28 -6.01 5.59
CA ASP A 35 -7.02 -6.74 4.35
C ASP A 35 -7.01 -8.27 4.55
N LEU A 36 -7.27 -8.76 5.77
CA LEU A 36 -7.34 -10.19 6.09
C LEU A 36 -8.77 -10.70 5.97
N PHE A 37 -8.93 -11.84 5.31
CA PHE A 37 -10.19 -12.59 5.32
C PHE A 37 -10.45 -13.23 6.70
N GLN A 38 -11.70 -13.57 6.97
CA GLN A 38 -12.13 -14.34 8.14
C GLN A 38 -12.15 -15.83 7.83
N THR A 39 -11.95 -16.69 8.83
CA THR A 39 -11.97 -18.15 8.65
C THR A 39 -13.22 -18.66 7.92
N VAL A 40 -14.36 -18.03 8.18
CA VAL A 40 -15.66 -18.38 7.55
C VAL A 40 -15.66 -18.08 6.05
N ASP A 41 -14.95 -17.05 5.60
CA ASP A 41 -14.90 -16.64 4.19
C ASP A 41 -14.29 -17.73 3.31
N LEU A 42 -13.26 -18.42 3.81
CA LEU A 42 -12.62 -19.55 3.15
C LEU A 42 -13.34 -20.87 3.45
N TRP A 43 -13.73 -21.13 4.70
CA TRP A 43 -14.23 -22.43 5.10
C TRP A 43 -15.68 -22.71 4.63
N GLU A 44 -16.56 -21.72 4.75
CA GLU A 44 -17.93 -21.79 4.24
C GLU A 44 -18.06 -21.18 2.84
N GLY A 45 -16.98 -20.60 2.30
CA GLY A 45 -16.97 -19.99 0.96
C GLY A 45 -17.80 -18.70 0.86
N LYS A 46 -18.04 -17.99 1.98
CA LYS A 46 -18.88 -16.78 2.00
C LYS A 46 -18.31 -15.62 1.19
N ASP A 47 -16.99 -15.46 1.18
CA ASP A 47 -16.33 -14.38 0.46
C ASP A 47 -14.92 -14.79 -0.03
N MET A 48 -14.90 -15.54 -1.12
CA MET A 48 -13.66 -15.96 -1.77
C MET A 48 -12.90 -14.79 -2.42
N ALA A 49 -13.56 -13.66 -2.69
CA ALA A 49 -12.91 -12.49 -3.26
C ALA A 49 -11.94 -11.86 -2.24
N THR A 50 -12.36 -11.77 -0.97
CA THR A 50 -11.49 -11.29 0.11
C THR A 50 -10.30 -12.23 0.32
N VAL A 51 -10.50 -13.55 0.26
CA VAL A 51 -9.41 -14.54 0.33
C VAL A 51 -8.37 -14.31 -0.78
N GLN A 52 -8.81 -14.18 -2.03
CA GLN A 52 -7.93 -13.92 -3.16
C GLN A 52 -7.16 -12.61 -2.98
N ARG A 53 -7.83 -11.56 -2.50
CA ARG A 53 -7.21 -10.25 -2.26
C ARG A 53 -6.13 -10.32 -1.19
N THR A 54 -6.37 -11.04 -0.08
CA THR A 54 -5.37 -11.24 0.97
C THR A 54 -4.14 -11.97 0.43
N LEU A 55 -4.30 -12.98 -0.44
CA LEU A 55 -3.18 -13.69 -1.06
C LEU A 55 -2.38 -12.80 -2.01
N MET A 56 -3.05 -11.99 -2.83
CA MET A 56 -2.39 -11.01 -3.69
C MET A 56 -1.61 -9.98 -2.87
N ASN A 57 -2.18 -9.49 -1.77
CA ASN A 57 -1.53 -8.58 -0.84
C ASN A 57 -0.30 -9.20 -0.17
N LEU A 58 -0.38 -10.49 0.20
CA LEU A 58 0.74 -11.23 0.77
C LEU A 58 1.90 -11.35 -0.23
N GLY A 59 1.59 -11.72 -1.48
CA GLY A 59 2.59 -11.84 -2.55
C GLY A 59 3.27 -10.50 -2.85
N GLY A 60 2.49 -9.42 -2.99
CA GLY A 60 3.03 -8.07 -3.19
C GLY A 60 3.93 -7.63 -2.03
N LEU A 61 3.54 -7.93 -0.79
CA LEU A 61 4.37 -7.61 0.38
C LEU A 61 5.66 -8.44 0.41
N ALA A 62 5.60 -9.73 0.04
CA ALA A 62 6.76 -10.61 0.00
C ALA A 62 7.78 -10.16 -1.07
N VAL A 63 7.31 -9.81 -2.27
CA VAL A 63 8.16 -9.27 -3.34
C VAL A 63 8.76 -7.91 -2.94
N THR A 64 8.05 -7.11 -2.15
CA THR A 64 8.52 -5.81 -1.69
C THR A 64 9.61 -5.92 -0.63
N LYS A 65 9.50 -6.89 0.30
CA LYS A 65 10.47 -7.05 1.39
C LYS A 65 11.85 -7.52 0.94
N ASP A 66 11.93 -8.20 -0.22
CA ASP A 66 13.18 -8.70 -0.80
C ASP A 66 14.03 -9.50 0.20
N ASP A 67 13.38 -10.29 1.05
CA ASP A 67 14.00 -11.11 2.11
C ASP A 67 14.61 -12.42 1.59
N GLY A 68 14.66 -12.59 0.25
CA GLY A 68 15.12 -13.82 -0.43
C GLY A 68 14.22 -15.05 -0.21
N CYS A 69 13.12 -14.92 0.52
CA CYS A 69 12.22 -16.04 0.81
C CYS A 69 11.13 -16.22 -0.25
N PHE A 70 10.81 -15.17 -1.00
CA PHE A 70 9.83 -15.25 -2.09
C PHE A 70 10.33 -16.15 -3.22
N ARG A 71 9.45 -17.04 -3.70
CA ARG A 71 9.71 -17.95 -4.82
C ARG A 71 8.63 -17.79 -5.87
N GLY A 72 9.02 -17.52 -7.11
CA GLY A 72 8.11 -17.28 -8.24
C GLY A 72 8.56 -16.10 -9.09
N ASP A 73 7.76 -15.75 -10.10
CA ASP A 73 7.99 -14.55 -10.90
C ASP A 73 7.53 -13.30 -10.13
N PRO A 74 8.44 -12.37 -9.77
CA PRO A 74 8.09 -11.14 -9.08
C PRO A 74 7.09 -10.26 -9.86
N ASN A 75 7.02 -10.40 -11.19
CA ASN A 75 6.13 -9.60 -12.03
C ASN A 75 4.65 -9.90 -11.82
N TRP A 76 4.31 -11.03 -11.19
CA TRP A 76 2.93 -11.38 -10.87
C TRP A 76 2.33 -10.51 -9.77
N PHE A 77 3.17 -9.85 -8.98
CA PHE A 77 2.74 -9.04 -7.86
C PHE A 77 3.22 -7.60 -7.99
N PRO A 78 2.34 -6.59 -7.78
CA PRO A 78 2.77 -5.21 -7.73
C PRO A 78 3.67 -4.98 -6.51
N LYS A 79 4.86 -4.41 -6.74
CA LYS A 79 5.73 -3.94 -5.65
C LYS A 79 5.06 -2.77 -4.94
N LYS A 80 4.90 -2.87 -3.61
CA LYS A 80 4.43 -1.77 -2.79
C LYS A 80 5.53 -0.71 -2.68
N SER A 81 5.13 0.55 -2.72
CA SER A 81 6.04 1.68 -2.51
C SER A 81 6.62 1.63 -1.10
N MET A 82 7.95 1.62 -0.99
CA MET A 82 8.65 1.75 0.29
C MET A 82 9.06 3.20 0.56
N GLU A 83 9.15 3.56 1.84
CA GLU A 83 9.64 4.88 2.25
C GLU A 83 11.07 5.09 1.71
N ASN A 84 11.24 6.07 0.83
CA ASN A 84 12.57 6.49 0.38
C ASN A 84 13.05 7.63 1.26
N ARG A 85 13.68 7.28 2.41
CA ARG A 85 14.32 8.27 3.29
C ARG A 85 15.53 8.87 2.60
N ARG A 86 15.36 10.06 2.05
CA ARG A 86 16.47 10.84 1.50
C ARG A 86 17.16 11.60 2.63
N ALA A 87 18.39 11.22 2.91
CA ALA A 87 19.28 12.03 3.74
C ALA A 87 19.94 13.08 2.85
N PHE A 88 19.71 14.36 3.16
CA PHE A 88 20.42 15.47 2.53
C PHE A 88 21.61 15.87 3.41
N SER A 89 22.71 16.31 2.81
CA SER A 89 23.81 16.87 3.57
C SER A 89 23.38 18.17 4.27
N GLN A 90 24.04 18.51 5.38
CA GLN A 90 23.75 19.74 6.13
C GLN A 90 23.88 20.99 5.24
N ASP A 91 24.89 21.02 4.37
CA ASP A 91 25.08 22.11 3.42
C ASP A 91 23.91 22.24 2.44
N LYS A 92 23.38 21.12 1.94
CA LYS A 92 22.20 21.11 1.04
C LYS A 92 20.93 21.55 1.75
N LEU A 93 20.75 21.18 3.02
CA LEU A 93 19.62 21.68 3.83
C LEU A 93 19.72 23.20 4.06
N LYS A 94 20.93 23.70 4.32
CA LYS A 94 21.20 25.14 4.52
C LYS A 94 21.00 25.95 3.24
N GLU A 95 21.45 25.44 2.09
CA GLU A 95 21.15 26.03 0.77
C GLU A 95 19.63 26.13 0.56
N GLY A 96 18.87 25.09 0.93
CA GLY A 96 17.41 25.07 0.83
C GLY A 96 16.70 26.13 1.67
N GLN A 97 17.27 26.56 2.80
CA GLN A 97 16.69 27.63 3.63
C GLN A 97 16.73 29.00 2.96
N SER A 98 17.68 29.21 2.04
CA SER A 98 17.77 30.45 1.25
C SER A 98 16.80 30.50 0.07
N VAL A 99 16.21 29.35 -0.29
CA VAL A 99 15.22 29.24 -1.36
C VAL A 99 13.84 29.55 -0.78
N ILE A 100 13.36 30.77 -1.00
CA ILE A 100 11.99 31.13 -0.67
C ILE A 100 11.05 30.30 -1.55
N GLY A 101 10.35 29.36 -0.93
CA GLY A 101 9.31 28.57 -1.60
C GLY A 101 8.25 29.48 -2.22
N LEU A 102 7.62 29.01 -3.29
CA LEU A 102 6.48 29.69 -3.89
C LEU A 102 5.40 29.90 -2.81
N GLN A 103 5.16 31.16 -2.43
CA GLN A 103 4.10 31.50 -1.49
C GLN A 103 2.75 31.12 -2.10
N MET A 104 1.83 30.59 -1.28
CA MET A 104 0.46 30.34 -1.70
C MET A 104 -0.12 31.60 -2.37
N GLY A 105 -0.56 31.49 -3.62
CA GLY A 105 -1.05 32.62 -4.43
C GLY A 105 -0.04 33.25 -5.39
N THR A 106 1.17 32.70 -5.54
CA THR A 106 2.11 33.20 -6.55
C THR A 106 1.71 32.78 -7.97
N ASN A 107 1.57 33.77 -8.85
CA ASN A 107 1.30 33.58 -10.28
C ASN A 107 2.57 33.29 -11.10
N LYS A 108 3.72 33.00 -10.46
CA LYS A 108 4.98 32.75 -11.18
C LYS A 108 4.91 31.59 -12.19
N GLY A 109 3.92 30.69 -12.07
CA GLY A 109 3.62 29.64 -13.04
C GLY A 109 2.32 29.84 -13.85
N ALA A 110 1.58 30.92 -13.61
CA ALA A 110 0.36 31.26 -14.34
C ALA A 110 0.70 32.31 -15.40
N SER A 111 0.60 31.96 -16.68
CA SER A 111 0.69 32.98 -17.72
C SER A 111 -0.47 33.97 -17.58
N GLN A 112 -0.19 35.26 -17.68
CA GLN A 112 -1.20 36.32 -17.61
C GLN A 112 -2.24 36.23 -18.75
N SER A 113 -2.01 35.36 -19.73
CA SER A 113 -2.95 35.06 -20.80
C SER A 113 -4.26 34.49 -20.24
N GLY A 114 -5.33 35.29 -20.31
CA GLY A 114 -6.67 34.89 -19.87
C GLY A 114 -7.06 35.34 -18.47
N MET A 115 -6.18 36.03 -17.71
CA MET A 115 -6.59 36.72 -16.48
C MET A 115 -7.38 37.99 -16.83
N THR A 116 -8.70 37.92 -16.74
CA THR A 116 -9.57 39.11 -16.85
C THR A 116 -9.48 39.93 -15.56
N GLY A 117 -9.05 41.19 -15.66
CA GLY A 117 -9.04 42.11 -14.52
C GLY A 117 -10.44 42.36 -13.95
N TYR A 118 -10.51 42.73 -12.67
CA TYR A 118 -11.75 43.14 -12.03
C TYR A 118 -12.43 44.26 -12.84
N GLY A 119 -13.67 44.02 -13.28
CA GLY A 119 -14.46 45.00 -14.05
C GLY A 119 -14.54 44.76 -15.56
N MET A 120 -13.95 43.69 -16.11
CA MET A 120 -14.20 43.36 -17.52
C MET A 120 -15.67 42.93 -17.75
N PRO A 121 -16.38 43.54 -18.72
CA PRO A 121 -17.74 43.12 -19.06
C PRO A 121 -17.73 41.71 -19.65
N ARG A 122 -18.69 40.88 -19.24
CA ARG A 122 -18.90 39.55 -19.82
C ARG A 122 -19.31 39.71 -21.28
N GLN A 123 -18.58 39.10 -22.22
CA GLN A 123 -19.08 38.94 -23.58
C GLN A 123 -20.27 37.97 -23.54
N ILE A 124 -21.45 38.49 -23.86
CA ILE A 124 -22.66 37.70 -24.08
C ILE A 124 -22.77 37.54 -25.61
N LEU A 125 -22.75 36.30 -26.09
CA LEU A 125 -23.06 35.92 -27.47
C LEU A 125 -24.53 35.48 -27.56
#